data_AF-A0A8C8AEM5-F1
#
_entry.id   AF-A0A8C8AEM5-F1
#
_cell.length_a   1.000
_cell.length_b   1.000
_cell.length_c   1.000
_cell.angle_alpha   90.00
_cell.angle_beta   90.00
_cell.angle_gamma   90.00
#
_symmetry.space_group_name_H-M   'P 1'
#
loop_
_entity.id
_entity.type
_entity.pdbx_description
1 polymer ?
#
loop_
_entity_poly.entity_id
_entity_poly.type
_entity_poly.pdbx_seq_one_letter_code
_entity_poly.pdbx_strand_id
1 'polypeptide(L)' 'MELLCVEAVPRVPRAGRDPQLLGDRRVLQNLLSQEERYSPRVSYFHCVQREIKPYMRKMLAFWMLEV' A
#
# COMPACT_ATOMS: atom_id res chain seq x y z
N MET A 1 -21.85 20.79 -14.16
CA MET A 1 -20.79 19.75 -14.16
C MET A 1 -19.63 20.32 -14.94
N GLU A 2 -18.68 20.95 -14.24
CA GLU A 2 -17.46 21.45 -14.87
C GLU A 2 -16.45 20.30 -14.91
N LEU A 3 -16.20 19.77 -16.10
CA LEU A 3 -15.17 18.76 -16.32
C LEU A 3 -13.84 19.51 -16.44
N LEU A 4 -13.04 19.47 -15.38
CA LEU A 4 -11.70 20.06 -15.39
C LEU A 4 -10.77 19.12 -16.19
N CYS A 5 -10.34 19.55 -17.38
CA CYS A 5 -9.32 18.84 -18.15
C CYS A 5 -7.97 18.93 -17.42
N VAL A 6 -7.43 17.77 -16.99
CA VAL A 6 -6.15 17.65 -16.27
C VAL A 6 -4.96 17.47 -17.24
N GLU A 7 -5.16 17.71 -18.54
CA GLU A 7 -4.20 17.37 -19.60
C GLU A 7 -3.04 18.38 -19.78
N ALA A 8 -2.80 19.29 -18.83
CA ALA A 8 -1.74 20.29 -18.98
C ALA A 8 -0.41 19.89 -18.29
N VAL A 9 0.63 19.72 -19.14
CA VAL A 9 2.10 19.62 -18.87
C VAL A 9 2.57 18.22 -18.42
N PRO A 10 3.76 17.72 -18.87
CA PRO A 10 4.35 16.46 -18.41
C PRO A 10 4.83 16.58 -16.96
N ARG A 11 3.89 16.66 -16.03
CA ARG A 11 4.11 16.45 -14.61
C ARG A 11 3.66 15.03 -14.32
N VAL A 12 4.47 14.29 -13.56
CA VAL A 12 4.07 12.96 -13.06
C VAL A 12 2.66 13.09 -12.49
N PRO A 13 1.67 12.35 -13.00
CA PRO A 13 0.28 12.51 -12.61
C PRO A 13 0.16 12.28 -11.11
N ARG A 14 -0.54 13.20 -10.43
CA ARG A 14 -0.84 13.09 -8.99
C ARG A 14 -2.34 12.93 -8.82
N ALA A 15 -2.74 12.01 -7.94
CA ALA A 15 -4.13 11.89 -7.56
C ALA A 15 -4.62 13.19 -6.90
N GLY A 16 -5.77 13.69 -7.35
CA GLY A 16 -6.48 14.77 -6.69
C GLY A 16 -7.19 14.29 -5.41
N ARG A 17 -7.85 15.22 -4.70
CA ARG A 17 -8.73 14.84 -3.59
C ARG A 17 -9.99 14.18 -4.14
N ASP A 18 -10.23 12.94 -3.74
CA ASP A 18 -11.46 12.21 -4.05
C ASP A 18 -12.40 12.23 -2.82
N PRO A 19 -13.55 12.93 -2.88
CA PRO A 19 -14.50 12.98 -1.79
C PRO A 19 -15.13 11.62 -1.44
N GLN A 20 -15.25 10.70 -2.40
CA GLN A 20 -15.77 9.36 -2.14
C GLN A 20 -14.75 8.52 -1.39
N LEU A 21 -13.46 8.62 -1.75
CA LEU A 21 -12.38 7.94 -1.05
C LEU A 21 -12.19 8.49 0.37
N LEU A 22 -12.23 9.82 0.54
CA LEU A 22 -11.88 10.49 1.80
C LEU A 22 -13.07 10.71 2.74
N GLY A 23 -14.29 10.82 2.21
CA GLY A 23 -15.50 11.12 2.98
C GLY A 23 -16.32 9.89 3.37
N ASP A 24 -16.13 8.76 2.70
CA ASP A 24 -16.89 7.54 2.99
C ASP A 24 -16.25 6.76 4.15
N ARG A 25 -16.95 6.71 5.29
CA ARG A 25 -16.51 5.97 6.48
C ARG A 25 -16.24 4.49 6.20
N ARG A 26 -16.90 3.89 5.20
CA ARG A 26 -16.70 2.48 4.82
C ARG A 26 -15.28 2.23 4.34
N VAL A 27 -14.62 3.21 3.73
CA VAL A 27 -13.23 3.09 3.27
C VAL A 27 -12.32 2.83 4.47
N LEU A 28 -12.40 3.67 5.50
CA LEU A 28 -11.61 3.49 6.72
C LEU A 28 -11.92 2.15 7.40
N GLN A 29 -13.21 1.80 7.52
CA GLN A 29 -13.61 0.54 8.14
C GLN A 29 -13.03 -0.67 7.40
N ASN A 30 -13.10 -0.67 6.07
CA ASN A 30 -12.53 -1.72 5.24
C ASN A 30 -11.01 -1.81 5.42
N LEU A 31 -10.30 -0.68 5.42
CA LEU A 31 -8.85 -0.64 5.64
C LEU A 31 -8.47 -1.27 6.98
N LEU A 32 -9.17 -0.93 8.07
CA LEU A 32 -8.94 -1.52 9.39
C LEU A 32 -9.20 -3.03 9.40
N SER A 33 -10.28 -3.49 8.76
CA SER A 33 -10.58 -4.92 8.63
C SER A 33 -9.53 -5.68 7.80
N GLN A 34 -8.95 -5.04 6.78
CA GLN A 34 -7.85 -5.65 6.02
C GLN A 34 -6.56 -5.71 6.83
N GLU A 35 -6.24 -4.66 7.58
CA GLU A 35 -5.04 -4.63 8.43
C GLU A 35 -5.02 -5.79 9.42
N GLU A 36 -6.15 -6.03 10.11
CA GLU A 36 -6.29 -7.15 11.05
C GLU A 36 -6.06 -8.51 10.36
N ARG A 37 -6.57 -8.67 9.14
CA ARG A 37 -6.54 -9.95 8.42
C ARG A 37 -5.20 -10.27 7.77
N TYR A 38 -4.51 -9.26 7.24
CA TYR A 38 -3.35 -9.45 6.37
C TYR A 38 -2.02 -9.00 6.96
N SER A 39 -2.02 -8.48 8.19
CA SER A 39 -0.76 -8.13 8.86
C SER A 39 0.09 -9.40 9.11
N PRO A 40 1.33 -9.47 8.60
CA PRO A 40 2.20 -10.61 8.81
C PRO A 40 2.58 -10.69 10.29
N ARG A 41 2.30 -11.83 10.92
CA ARG A 41 2.71 -12.09 12.30
C ARG A 41 4.22 -12.26 12.41
N VAL A 42 4.80 -11.88 13.56
CA VAL A 42 6.24 -12.08 13.85
C VAL A 42 6.65 -13.55 13.67
N SER A 43 5.77 -14.49 14.01
CA SER A 43 5.99 -15.93 13.87
C SER A 43 6.05 -16.42 12.42
N TYR A 44 5.72 -15.59 11.43
CA TYR A 44 5.67 -15.98 10.01
C TYR A 44 6.99 -16.58 9.49
N PHE A 45 8.14 -16.03 9.90
CA PHE A 45 9.46 -16.58 9.56
C PHE A 45 9.86 -17.82 10.38
N HIS A 46 9.05 -18.19 11.37
CA HIS A 46 9.27 -19.37 12.18
C HIS A 46 8.40 -20.55 11.75
N CYS A 47 7.15 -20.29 11.35
CA CYS A 47 6.17 -21.34 11.04
C CYS A 47 5.72 -21.43 9.58
N VAL A 48 5.88 -20.37 8.76
CA VAL A 48 5.45 -20.37 7.35
C VAL A 48 6.66 -20.39 6.41
N GLN A 49 7.54 -19.39 6.49
CA GLN A 49 8.74 -19.30 5.65
C GLN A 49 10.00 -19.60 6.45
N ARG A 50 10.25 -20.89 6.71
CA ARG A 50 11.30 -21.37 7.62
C ARG A 50 12.73 -21.24 7.06
N GLU A 51 12.86 -21.23 5.74
CA GLU A 51 14.16 -21.12 5.07
C GLU A 51 14.64 -19.66 4.92
N ILE A 52 13.70 -18.71 4.96
CA ILE A 52 14.00 -17.29 4.80
C ILE A 52 14.20 -16.66 6.17
N LYS A 53 15.42 -16.17 6.42
CA LYS A 53 15.74 -15.41 7.63
C LYS A 53 15.31 -13.94 7.47
N PRO A 54 14.92 -13.23 8.55
CA PRO A 54 14.47 -11.84 8.45
C PRO A 54 15.43 -10.89 7.70
N TYR A 55 16.74 -11.07 7.84
CA TYR A 55 17.74 -10.25 7.13
C TYR A 55 17.71 -10.46 5.61
N MET A 56 17.35 -11.66 5.14
CA MET A 56 17.24 -11.96 3.71
C MET A 56 16.08 -11.18 3.09
N ARG A 57 14.95 -11.09 3.80
CA ARG A 57 13.81 -10.28 3.36
C ARG A 57 14.12 -8.78 3.39
N LYS A 58 14.88 -8.32 4.39
CA LYS A 58 15.36 -6.93 4.47
C LYS A 58 16.19 -6.58 3.23
N MET A 59 17.15 -7.43 2.87
CA MET A 59 18.01 -7.23 1.69
C MET A 59 17.19 -7.13 0.39
N LEU A 60 16.24 -8.05 0.18
CA LEU A 60 15.37 -8.03 -0.99
C LEU A 60 14.49 -6.77 -1.03
N ALA A 61 13.94 -6.33 0.11
CA ALA A 61 13.11 -5.13 0.19
C ALA A 61 13.90 -3.86 -0.16
N PHE A 62 15.16 -3.75 0.26
CA PHE A 62 16.03 -2.65 -0.17
C PHE A 62 16.31 -2.68 -1.66
N TRP A 63 16.63 -3.85 -2.20
CA TRP A 63 16.84 -3.99 -3.64
C TRP A 63 15.60 -3.57 -4.43
N MET A 64 14.39 -4.01 -4.03
CA MET A 64 13.14 -3.61 -4.68
C MET A 64 12.82 -2.11 -4.58
N LEU A 65 13.33 -1.42 -3.55
CA LEU A 65 13.15 0.02 -3.36
C LEU A 65 14.10 0.84 -4.24
N GLU A 66 15.29 0.31 -4.52
CA GLU A 66 16.31 0.97 -5.34
C GLU A 66 16.07 0.81 -6.85
N VAL A 67 15.31 -0.20 -7.25
CA VAL A 67 14.89 -0.45 -8.65
C VAL A 67 13.83 0.58 -9.07
#